data_AF-A0A7D9JCM5-F1
#
_entry.id   AF-A0A7D9JCM5-F1
#
_cell.length_a   1.000
_cell.length_b   1.000
_cell.length_c   1.000
_cell.angle_alpha   90.00
_cell.angle_beta   90.00
_cell.angle_gamma   90.00
#
_symmetry.space_group_name_H-M   'P 1'
#
loop_
_entity.id
_entity.type
_entity.pdbx_description
1 polymer ?
#
loop_
_entity_poly.entity_id
_entity_poly.type
_entity_poly.pdbx_seq_one_letter_code
_entity_poly.pdbx_strand_id
1 'polypeptide(L)' 'MDVLRNYYGLAIRENLDNVEQMAKAVKASLFHVASTEENPQHHLCPKGEDSWCGYQRDSKTYKHKNGIPKPIVEL' A
#
# COMPACT_ATOMS: atom_id res chain seq x y z
N MET A 1 -10.53 -2.78 6.57
CA MET A 1 -11.02 -1.40 6.35
C MET A 1 -10.19 -0.36 7.09
N ASP A 2 -9.93 -0.51 8.40
CA ASP A 2 -9.19 0.50 9.17
C ASP A 2 -7.78 0.81 8.64
N VAL A 3 -7.09 -0.21 8.14
CA VAL A 3 -5.73 -0.07 7.60
C VAL A 3 -5.68 0.84 6.36
N LEU A 4 -6.63 0.69 5.43
CA LEU A 4 -6.68 1.51 4.21
C LEU A 4 -6.95 2.98 4.54
N ARG A 5 -7.91 3.25 5.44
CA ARG A 5 -8.23 4.61 5.87
C ARG A 5 -7.01 5.31 6.49
N ASN A 6 -6.24 4.59 7.31
CA ASN A 6 -5.05 5.14 7.96
C ASN A 6 -3.97 5.50 6.95
N TYR A 7 -3.64 4.59 6.02
CA TYR A 7 -2.64 4.86 4.98
C TYR A 7 -3.09 5.96 4.02
N TYR A 8 -4.37 5.99 3.64
CA TYR A 8 -4.93 7.05 2.81
C TYR A 8 -4.79 8.44 3.45
N GLY A 9 -5.15 8.55 4.74
CA GLY A 9 -5.00 9.80 5.48
C GLY A 9 -3.54 10.21 5.70
N LEU A 10 -2.61 9.26 5.75
CA LEU A 10 -1.17 9.55 5.81
C LEU A 10 -0.67 10.06 4.45
N ALA A 11 -1.02 9.38 3.36
CA ALA A 11 -0.63 9.74 2.00
C ALA A 11 -0.99 11.18 1.65
N ILE A 12 -2.16 11.68 2.08
CA ILE A 12 -2.56 13.07 1.88
C ILE A 12 -1.70 14.03 2.72
N ARG A 13 -1.53 13.75 4.01
CA ARG A 13 -0.84 14.65 4.94
C ARG A 13 0.65 14.77 4.66
N GLU A 14 1.28 13.73 4.14
CA GLU A 14 2.72 13.73 3.82
C GLU A 14 3.05 14.35 2.45
N ASN A 15 2.05 14.60 1.59
CA ASN A 15 2.26 15.05 0.22
C ASN A 15 1.42 16.28 -0.13
N LEU A 16 1.19 17.18 0.84
CA LEU A 16 0.31 18.36 0.70
C LEU A 16 0.70 19.31 -0.44
N ASP A 17 1.99 19.38 -0.76
CA ASP A 17 2.59 20.25 -1.76
C ASP A 17 2.84 19.55 -3.10
N ASN A 18 2.59 18.23 -3.20
CA ASN A 18 2.87 17.44 -4.39
C ASN A 18 1.74 16.45 -4.70
N VAL A 19 0.83 16.88 -5.58
CA VAL A 19 -0.35 16.09 -5.98
C VAL A 19 0.02 14.79 -6.68
N GLU A 20 1.08 14.76 -7.48
CA GLU A 20 1.52 13.54 -8.16
C GLU A 20 2.00 12.48 -7.15
N GLN A 21 2.79 12.91 -6.17
CA GLN A 21 3.27 12.05 -5.10
C GLN A 21 2.13 11.61 -4.18
N MET A 22 1.18 12.49 -3.89
CA MET A 22 -0.04 12.13 -3.16
C MET A 22 -0.82 11.03 -3.90
N ALA A 23 -1.07 11.19 -5.19
CA ALA A 23 -1.78 10.20 -6.00
C ALA A 23 -1.05 8.85 -6.02
N LYS A 24 0.28 8.86 -6.11
CA LYS A 24 1.12 7.66 -6.03
C LYS A 24 1.02 6.98 -4.67
N ALA A 25 1.08 7.75 -3.57
CA ALA A 25 0.99 7.23 -2.20
C ALA A 25 -0.41 6.67 -1.89
N VAL A 26 -1.47 7.30 -2.40
CA VAL A 26 -2.84 6.78 -2.32
C VAL A 26 -2.97 5.46 -3.06
N LYS A 27 -2.45 5.35 -4.29
CA LYS A 27 -2.45 4.08 -5.06
C LYS A 27 -1.63 3.00 -4.35
N ALA A 28 -0.48 3.36 -3.77
CA ALA A 28 0.33 2.44 -2.97
C ALA A 28 -0.46 1.89 -1.77
N SER A 29 -1.24 2.73 -1.10
CA SER A 29 -2.10 2.34 0.02
C SER A 29 -3.16 1.33 -0.41
N LEU A 30 -3.85 1.59 -1.54
CA LEU A 30 -4.86 0.69 -2.10
C LEU A 30 -4.25 -0.67 -2.47
N PHE A 31 -3.18 -0.67 -3.26
CA PHE A 31 -2.53 -1.91 -3.73
C PHE A 31 -1.91 -2.71 -2.59
N HIS A 32 -1.33 -2.04 -1.58
CA HIS A 32 -0.82 -2.71 -0.39
C HIS A 32 -1.92 -3.51 0.32
N VAL A 33 -3.11 -2.90 0.53
CA VAL A 33 -4.22 -3.56 1.23
C VAL A 33 -4.93 -4.60 0.34
N ALA A 34 -4.84 -4.47 -0.98
CA ALA A 34 -5.35 -5.43 -1.96
C ALA A 34 -4.44 -6.65 -2.18
N SER A 35 -3.17 -6.57 -1.74
CA SER A 35 -2.17 -7.61 -2.01
C SER A 35 -2.53 -8.93 -1.32
N THR A 36 -2.37 -10.04 -2.04
CA THR A 36 -2.48 -11.40 -1.51
C THR A 36 -1.21 -12.19 -1.81
N GLU A 37 -1.09 -13.41 -1.28
CA GLU A 37 0.03 -14.30 -1.59
C GLU A 37 0.11 -14.63 -3.10
N GLU A 38 -1.03 -14.83 -3.75
CA GLU A 38 -1.13 -15.16 -5.19
C GLU A 38 -0.94 -13.94 -6.08
N ASN A 39 -1.19 -12.73 -5.56
CA ASN A 39 -1.06 -11.49 -6.30
C ASN A 39 -0.45 -10.38 -5.40
N PRO A 40 0.88 -10.39 -5.20
CA PRO A 40 1.56 -9.39 -4.40
C PRO A 40 1.66 -8.06 -5.18
N GLN A 41 1.03 -7.00 -4.67
CA GLN A 41 0.94 -5.70 -5.33
C GLN A 41 1.69 -4.59 -4.58
N HIS A 42 2.89 -4.88 -4.06
CA HIS A 42 3.68 -3.91 -3.28
C HIS A 42 4.56 -2.98 -4.13
N HIS A 43 4.41 -2.97 -5.46
CA HIS A 43 5.32 -2.29 -6.39
C HIS A 43 5.37 -0.76 -6.23
N LEU A 44 4.33 -0.13 -5.65
CA LEU A 44 4.31 1.30 -5.34
C LEU A 44 4.71 1.63 -3.89
N CYS A 45 4.88 0.62 -3.04
CA CYS A 45 5.33 0.85 -1.67
C CYS A 45 6.79 1.33 -1.65
N PRO A 46 7.19 2.15 -0.66
CA PRO A 46 8.60 2.51 -0.49
C PRO A 46 9.46 1.27 -0.25
N LYS A 47 10.71 1.30 -0.69
CA LYS A 47 11.68 0.21 -0.55
C LYS A 47 12.63 0.48 0.61
N GLY A 48 13.32 -0.58 1.05
CA GLY A 48 14.35 -0.50 2.09
C GLY A 48 13.85 -0.84 3.48
N GLU A 49 14.79 -0.89 4.43
CA GLU A 49 14.56 -1.36 5.81
C GLU A 49 13.61 -0.45 6.59
N ASP A 50 13.58 0.85 6.26
CA ASP A 50 12.69 1.85 6.87
C ASP A 50 11.30 1.90 6.22
N SER A 51 11.02 1.01 5.26
CA SER A 51 9.71 0.98 4.61
C SER A 51 8.61 0.61 5.61
N TRP A 52 7.52 1.38 5.60
CA TRP A 52 6.30 0.99 6.31
C TRP A 52 5.69 -0.31 5.76
N CYS A 53 6.05 -0.72 4.54
CA CYS A 53 5.60 -1.94 3.92
C CYS A 53 6.49 -3.13 4.35
N GLY A 54 5.94 -4.02 5.19
CA GLY A 54 6.64 -5.21 5.65
C GLY A 54 7.16 -6.11 4.51
N TYR A 55 6.42 -6.20 3.39
CA TYR A 55 6.86 -6.98 2.23
C TYR A 55 8.11 -6.39 1.58
N GLN A 56 8.22 -5.06 1.50
CA GLN A 56 9.39 -4.39 0.94
C GLN A 56 10.60 -4.45 1.89
N ARG A 57 10.38 -4.60 3.19
CA ARG A 57 11.46 -4.84 4.17
C ARG A 57 12.01 -6.25 4.07
N ASP A 58 11.13 -7.26 4.05
CA ASP A 58 11.52 -8.65 3.87
C ASP A 58 10.39 -9.47 3.23
N SER A 59 10.47 -9.65 1.91
CA SER A 59 9.50 -10.43 1.15
C SER A 59 9.52 -11.93 1.46
N LYS A 60 10.60 -12.47 2.03
CA LYS A 60 10.74 -13.91 2.27
C LYS A 60 9.93 -14.37 3.47
N THR A 61 9.84 -13.52 4.50
CA THR A 61 9.14 -13.85 5.76
C THR A 61 7.78 -13.18 5.87
N TYR A 62 7.47 -12.21 5.01
CA TYR A 62 6.19 -11.52 5.02
C TYR A 62 5.01 -12.46 4.76
N LYS A 63 3.91 -12.20 5.47
CA LYS A 63 2.63 -12.87 5.27
C LYS A 63 1.55 -11.82 5.00
N HIS A 64 0.86 -12.00 3.89
CA HIS A 64 -0.27 -11.17 3.51
C HIS A 64 -1.44 -11.41 4.46
N LYS A 65 -2.15 -10.32 4.74
CA LYS A 65 -3.46 -10.39 5.38
C LYS A 65 -4.52 -10.65 4.30
N ASN A 66 -5.74 -10.99 4.71
CA ASN A 66 -6.86 -11.12 3.77
C ASN A 66 -7.03 -9.80 3.00
N GLY A 67 -6.69 -9.83 1.71
CA GLY A 67 -6.76 -8.67 0.84
C GLY A 67 -8.21 -8.22 0.61
N ILE A 68 -8.39 -6.94 0.28
CA ILE A 68 -9.69 -6.46 -0.18
C ILE A 68 -10.07 -7.19 -1.48
N PRO A 69 -11.33 -7.60 -1.68
CA PRO A 69 -11.78 -8.23 -2.92
C PRO A 69 -11.42 -7.41 -4.17
N LYS A 70 -10.94 -8.09 -5.22
CA LYS A 70 -10.56 -7.48 -6.51
C LYS A 70 -11.56 -6.47 -7.08
N PRO A 71 -12.90 -6.69 -7.03
CA PRO A 71 -13.86 -5.74 -7.58
C PRO A 71 -13.81 -4.33 -6.95
N ILE A 72 -13.25 -4.19 -5.74
CA ILE A 72 -13.12 -2.89 -5.05
C ILE A 72 -11.83 -2.16 -5.50
N VAL A 73 -10.87 -2.89 -6.07
CA VAL A 73 -9.52 -2.40 -6.39
C VAL A 73 -9.41 -1.96 -7.85
N GLU A 74 -10.21 -2.56 -8.74
CA GLU A 74 -10.17 -2.36 -10.20
C GLU A 74 -11.25 -1.40 -10.74
N LEU A 75 -11.82 -0.54 -9.89
CA LEU A 75 -12.79 0.50 -10.29
C LEU A 75 -12.17 1.58 -11.19
#